data_AF-A0A7I9VXU5-F1
#
_entry.id   AF-A0A7I9VXU5-F1
#
_cell.length_a   1.000
_cell.length_b   1.000
_cell.length_c   1.000
_cell.angle_alpha   90.00
_cell.angle_beta   90.00
_cell.angle_gamma   90.00
#
_symmetry.space_group_name_H-M   'P 1'
#
loop_
_entity.id
_entity.type
_entity.pdbx_description
1 polymer ?
#
loop_
_entity_poly.entity_id
_entity_poly.type
_entity_poly.pdbx_seq_one_letter_code
_entity_poly.pdbx_strand_id
1 'polypeptide(L)'
;MRMVRTLRKELGTEQGTVARVARQLGYGVESVRSWVRQADIDDGHAPGVTTAESAKVKELEQEIRELKRANEILKRAASFFGAELDRQHKK
;
A
#
# COMPACT_ATOMS: atom_id res chain seq x y z
N MET A 1 -0.10 18.34 -6.78
CA MET A 1 -0.51 18.77 -5.42
C MET A 1 0.01 20.12 -5.00
N ARG A 2 1.30 20.43 -5.23
CA ARG A 2 1.82 21.80 -5.02
C ARG A 2 0.91 22.87 -5.62
N MET A 3 0.44 22.73 -6.86
CA MET A 3 -0.43 23.72 -7.50
C MET A 3 -1.75 24.00 -6.75
N VAL A 4 -2.43 23.00 -6.19
CA VAL A 4 -3.65 23.21 -5.39
C VAL A 4 -3.31 23.94 -4.09
N ARG A 5 -2.22 23.55 -3.43
CA ARG A 5 -1.78 24.19 -2.18
C ARG A 5 -1.30 25.62 -2.39
N THR A 6 -0.55 25.87 -3.46
CA THR A 6 -0.12 27.20 -3.89
C THR A 6 -1.34 28.09 -4.14
N LEU A 7 -2.32 27.61 -4.91
CA LEU A 7 -3.55 28.36 -5.14
C LEU A 7 -4.39 28.58 -3.88
N ARG A 8 -4.45 27.61 -2.95
CA ARG A 8 -5.11 27.81 -1.64
C ARG A 8 -4.44 28.91 -0.83
N LYS A 9 -3.09 28.94 -0.81
CA LYS A 9 -2.31 29.99 -0.12
C LYS A 9 -2.46 31.36 -0.79
N GLU A 10 -2.45 31.41 -2.12
CA GLU A 10 -2.54 32.66 -2.89
C GLU A 10 -3.95 33.27 -2.87
N LEU A 11 -5.00 32.44 -2.93
CA LEU A 11 -6.39 32.90 -3.04
C LEU A 11 -7.11 33.00 -1.70
N GLY A 12 -6.49 32.57 -0.60
CA GLY A 12 -7.09 32.54 0.75
C GLY A 12 -8.39 31.73 0.85
N THR A 13 -8.73 30.95 -0.19
CA THR A 13 -9.99 30.23 -0.31
C THR A 13 -9.75 28.75 -0.57
N GLU A 14 -10.29 27.91 0.31
CA GLU A 14 -10.27 26.47 0.12
C GLU A 14 -11.37 25.99 -0.84
N GLN A 15 -12.50 26.69 -0.85
CA GLN A 15 -13.67 26.37 -1.65
C GLN A 15 -13.40 26.68 -3.14
N GLY A 16 -13.67 25.71 -4.02
CA GLY A 16 -13.56 25.89 -5.47
C GLY A 16 -12.14 25.75 -6.06
N THR A 17 -11.08 25.85 -5.25
CA THR A 17 -9.68 25.73 -5.74
C THR A 17 -9.38 24.38 -6.39
N VAL A 18 -9.87 23.29 -5.80
CA VAL A 18 -9.76 21.93 -6.37
C VAL A 18 -10.49 21.85 -7.71
N ALA A 19 -11.70 22.41 -7.81
CA ALA A 19 -12.50 22.38 -9.03
C ALA A 19 -11.86 23.20 -10.18
N ARG A 20 -11.26 24.34 -9.85
CA ARG A 20 -10.50 25.17 -10.79
C ARG A 20 -9.29 24.41 -11.33
N VAL A 21 -8.49 23.79 -10.46
CA VAL A 21 -7.32 23.00 -10.85
C VAL A 21 -7.73 21.79 -11.69
N ALA A 22 -8.77 21.07 -11.28
CA ALA A 22 -9.30 19.95 -12.02
C ALA A 22 -9.71 20.36 -13.45
N ARG A 23 -10.43 21.48 -13.60
CA ARG A 23 -10.81 22.02 -14.91
C ARG A 23 -9.60 22.44 -15.74
N GLN A 24 -8.62 23.11 -15.14
CA GLN A 24 -7.42 23.57 -15.84
C GLN A 24 -6.55 22.40 -16.34
N LEU A 25 -6.51 21.30 -15.60
CA LEU A 25 -5.73 20.11 -15.95
C LEU A 25 -6.53 19.04 -16.72
N GLY A 26 -7.84 19.26 -16.93
CA GLY A 26 -8.70 18.29 -17.60
C GLY A 26 -9.02 17.03 -16.79
N TYR A 27 -8.86 17.06 -15.46
CA TYR A 27 -9.17 15.92 -14.58
C TYR A 27 -10.55 16.06 -13.92
N GLY A 28 -11.10 14.93 -13.48
CA GLY A 28 -12.29 14.92 -12.63
C GLY A 28 -12.03 15.59 -11.27
N VAL A 29 -12.98 16.39 -10.80
CA VAL A 29 -12.86 17.13 -9.53
C VAL A 29 -12.63 16.19 -8.34
N GLU A 30 -13.35 15.07 -8.28
CA GLU A 30 -13.21 14.08 -7.20
C GLU A 30 -11.84 13.38 -7.21
N SER A 31 -11.28 13.10 -8.39
CA SER A 31 -9.94 12.50 -8.51
C SER A 31 -8.89 13.44 -7.93
N VAL A 32 -8.93 14.73 -8.32
CA VAL A 32 -8.01 15.73 -7.78
C VAL A 32 -8.21 15.89 -6.27
N ARG A 33 -9.45 15.90 -5.78
CA ARG A 33 -9.74 15.98 -4.34
C ARG A 33 -9.14 14.81 -3.57
N SER A 34 -9.33 13.59 -4.07
CA SER A 34 -8.80 12.36 -3.46
C SER A 34 -7.28 12.40 -3.38
N TRP A 35 -6.62 12.75 -4.49
CA TRP A 35 -5.16 12.81 -4.51
C TRP A 35 -4.60 13.96 -3.64
N VAL A 36 -5.30 15.11 -3.54
CA VAL A 36 -4.91 16.19 -2.60
C VAL A 36 -4.97 15.68 -1.17
N ARG A 37 -6.07 15.01 -0.80
CA ARG A 37 -6.24 14.42 0.54
C ARG A 37 -5.14 13.40 0.84
N GLN A 38 -4.82 12.51 -0.11
CA GLN A 38 -3.76 11.53 0.08
C GLN A 38 -2.39 12.19 0.24
N ALA A 39 -2.08 13.22 -0.55
CA ALA A 39 -0.84 13.96 -0.39
C ALA A 39 -0.77 14.74 0.93
N ASP A 40 -1.90 15.24 1.44
CA ASP A 40 -1.96 15.85 2.77
C ASP A 40 -1.69 14.81 3.87
N ILE A 41 -2.12 13.56 3.70
CA ILE A 41 -1.77 12.44 4.58
C ILE A 41 -0.29 12.08 4.46
N ASP A 42 0.21 11.90 3.23
CA ASP A 42 1.59 11.50 2.96
C ASP A 42 2.62 12.52 3.49
N ASP A 43 2.26 13.81 3.47
CA ASP A 43 3.08 14.90 4.01
C ASP A 43 2.83 15.19 5.51
N GLY A 44 1.93 14.45 6.17
CA GLY A 44 1.63 14.61 7.60
C GLY A 44 0.77 15.82 7.98
N HIS A 45 0.12 16.46 7.01
CA HIS A 45 -0.82 17.58 7.25
C HIS A 45 -2.22 17.10 7.65
N ALA A 46 -2.55 15.84 7.41
CA ALA A 46 -3.83 15.23 7.78
C ALA A 46 -3.61 13.82 8.34
N PRO A 47 -4.46 13.37 9.29
CA PRO A 47 -4.41 11.99 9.76
C PRO A 47 -4.87 11.02 8.67
N GLY A 48 -4.21 9.87 8.57
CA GLY A 48 -4.55 8.79 7.64
C GLY A 48 -3.39 7.82 7.45
N VAL A 49 -3.61 6.79 6.63
CA VAL A 49 -2.56 5.86 6.21
C VAL A 49 -1.84 6.45 5.02
N THR A 50 -0.53 6.59 5.13
CA THR A 50 0.31 7.08 4.04
C THR A 50 0.39 6.03 2.93
N THR A 51 0.65 6.50 1.71
CA THR A 51 0.90 5.63 0.56
C THR A 51 2.08 4.68 0.82
N ALA A 52 3.10 5.16 1.56
CA ALA A 52 4.27 4.36 1.94
C ALA A 52 3.93 3.23 2.91
N GLU A 53 3.15 3.52 3.96
CA GLU A 53 2.68 2.50 4.91
C GLU A 53 1.82 1.45 4.20
N SER A 54 0.89 1.88 3.34
CA SER A 54 0.04 0.95 2.57
C SER A 54 0.87 0.05 1.65
N ALA A 55 1.91 0.60 1.00
CA ALA A 55 2.82 -0.18 0.17
C ALA A 55 3.60 -1.20 1.02
N LYS A 56 4.08 -0.80 2.20
CA LYS A 56 4.85 -1.68 3.07
C LYS A 56 4.01 -2.84 3.61
N VAL A 57 2.76 -2.58 3.99
CA VAL A 57 1.83 -3.64 4.42
C VAL A 57 1.64 -4.67 3.30
N LYS A 58 1.40 -4.23 2.06
CA LYS A 58 1.24 -5.15 0.92
C LYS A 58 2.48 -6.00 0.66
N GLU A 59 3.66 -5.40 0.76
CA GLU A 59 4.93 -6.11 0.59
C GLU A 59 5.12 -7.18 1.67
N LEU A 60 4.87 -6.83 2.94
CA LEU A 60 4.93 -7.77 4.06
C LEU A 60 3.90 -8.89 3.95
N GLU A 61 2.68 -8.59 3.52
CA GLU A 61 1.64 -9.61 3.28
C GLU A 61 2.05 -10.60 2.18
N GLN A 62 2.73 -10.12 1.14
CA GLN A 62 3.27 -10.96 0.08
C GLN A 62 4.41 -11.84 0.60
N GLU A 63 5.36 -11.27 1.34
CA GLU A 63 6.47 -11.99 1.95
C GLU A 63 5.98 -13.08 2.91
N ILE A 64 5.02 -12.76 3.79
CA ILE A 64 4.40 -13.73 4.70
C ILE A 64 3.76 -14.88 3.93
N ARG A 65 3.10 -14.59 2.80
CA ARG A 65 2.47 -15.62 1.97
C ARG A 65 3.49 -16.56 1.35
N GLU A 66 4.61 -16.02 0.86
CA GLU A 66 5.72 -16.79 0.29
C GLU A 66 6.41 -17.63 1.36
N LEU A 67 6.70 -17.06 2.53
CA LEU A 67 7.29 -17.76 3.67
C LEU A 67 6.40 -18.91 4.14
N LYS A 68 5.08 -18.68 4.24
CA LYS A 68 4.12 -19.75 4.58
C LYS A 68 4.15 -20.87 3.56
N ARG A 69 4.18 -20.54 2.26
CA ARG A 69 4.26 -21.54 1.19
C ARG A 69 5.55 -22.36 1.26
N ALA A 70 6.69 -21.70 1.46
CA ALA A 70 7.99 -22.37 1.60
C ALA A 70 8.02 -23.28 2.82
N ASN A 71 7.51 -22.81 3.96
CA ASN A 71 7.43 -23.58 5.20
C ASN A 71 6.59 -24.85 5.02
N GLU A 72 5.45 -24.77 4.33
CA GLU A 72 4.62 -25.94 4.03
C GLU A 72 5.33 -26.98 3.14
N ILE A 73 6.14 -26.53 2.17
CA ILE A 73 6.97 -27.44 1.35
C ILE A 73 8.00 -28.15 2.25
N LEU A 74 8.68 -27.40 3.12
CA LEU A 74 9.69 -27.96 4.03
C LEU A 74 9.08 -28.97 5.01
N LYS A 75 7.92 -28.67 5.59
CA LYS A 75 7.19 -29.62 6.46
C LYS A 75 6.84 -30.91 5.75
N ARG A 76 6.35 -30.82 4.50
CA ARG A 76 6.04 -32.00 3.69
C ARG A 76 7.28 -32.83 3.39
N ALA A 77 8.39 -32.18 3.05
CA ALA A 77 9.66 -32.86 2.84
C ALA A 77 10.16 -33.55 4.12
N ALA A 78 10.15 -32.85 5.25
CA ALA A 78 10.55 -33.41 6.55
C ALA A 78 9.69 -34.62 6.94
N SER A 79 8.37 -34.54 6.75
CA SER A 79 7.45 -35.66 7.00
C SER A 79 7.75 -36.86 6.09
N PHE A 80 7.99 -36.62 4.79
CA PHE A 80 8.34 -37.67 3.84
C PHE A 80 9.64 -38.38 4.23
N PHE A 81 10.71 -37.62 4.51
CA PHE A 81 12.00 -38.20 4.88
C PHE A 81 11.99 -38.88 6.25
N GLY A 82 11.28 -38.32 7.23
CA GLY A 82 11.09 -38.97 8.53
C GLY A 82 10.41 -40.34 8.38
N ALA A 83 9.34 -40.41 7.58
CA ALA A 83 8.66 -41.67 7.30
C ALA A 83 9.54 -42.68 6.53
N GLU A 84 10.41 -42.22 5.63
CA GLU A 84 11.34 -43.10 4.92
C GLU A 84 12.41 -43.66 5.85
N LEU A 85 12.98 -42.82 6.73
CA LEU A 85 13.95 -43.27 7.75
C LEU A 85 13.33 -44.30 8.70
N ASP A 86 12.11 -44.08 9.16
CA ASP A 86 11.40 -45.02 10.03
C ASP A 86 11.14 -46.37 9.35
N ARG A 87 10.90 -46.39 8.03
CA ARG A 87 10.74 -47.63 7.27
C ARG A 87 12.06 -48.39 7.15
N GLN A 88 13.18 -47.69 6.95
CA GLN A 88 14.50 -48.32 6.82
C GLN A 88 14.97 -48.95 8.13
N HIS A 89 14.73 -48.30 9.28
CA HIS A 89 15.10 -48.84 10.59
C HIS A 89 14.30 -50.09 11.01
N LYS A 90 13.15 -50.36 10.38
CA LYS A 90 12.29 -51.51 10.67
C LYS A 90 12.56 -52.74 9.79
N LYS A 91 13.47 -52.63 8.81
CA LYS A 91 13.95 -53.75 7.98
C LYS A 91 15.26 -54.29 8.52
#